data_AF-A0A6G0A671-F1
#
_entry.id   AF-A0A6G0A671-F1
#
_cell.length_a   1.000
_cell.length_b   1.000
_cell.length_c   1.000
_cell.angle_alpha   90.00
_cell.angle_beta   90.00
_cell.angle_gamma   90.00
#
_symmetry.space_group_name_H-M   'P 1'
#
loop_
_entity.id
_entity.type
_entity.pdbx_description
1 polymer ?
#
loop_
_entity_poly.entity_id
_entity_poly.type
_entity_poly.pdbx_seq_one_letter_code
_entity_poly.pdbx_strand_id
1 'polypeptide(L)'
;MTHAIDDLMFAPLVRRHPGVSRRSSSWDRTGGNLDFVRVEPGSTVTLLDERGPGCVTHLYCAMVGPDITDHRDAILRCHWDGEASPSVEVPLGDFFGLCHGRVRRFQSAMVSVNPGMGASFGLNAYFPMPFGSEALVTIENRSDRVLGGPLGCLWYHVEYLTFDEPLTSDTLRFHASYRQERPTTPACEPANIQLHAGRNTDGRDNYVALEAVGRGHMVGLVLEIDNLAGGWYGEGDDMVFIDEDVWPPSIHGTGTEEVFGGGACPTEEYCGPYSGFHLIENPDFSGLVGMYRWYVPDPIVFDQSIRWTIEHGHANNFANDYSSVAYWYQAGRRAPLQALPDREALRPPLPPNYEEVRDATFAYMAAHTDDLSAIAAVSVPFYRGDFEQALARAGA
;
A
#
# COMPACT_ATOMS: atom_id res chain seq x y z
N MET A 1 -24.67 -3.47 33.33
CA MET A 1 -24.47 -2.08 33.75
C MET A 1 -23.08 -1.68 33.29
N THR A 2 -22.96 -0.70 32.42
CA THR A 2 -21.66 -0.11 32.05
C THR A 2 -21.14 0.69 33.24
N HIS A 3 -19.88 0.51 33.60
CA HIS A 3 -19.21 1.30 34.64
C HIS A 3 -18.68 2.58 34.00
N ALA A 4 -18.53 3.69 34.74
CA ALA A 4 -18.00 4.95 34.19
C ALA A 4 -16.59 4.84 33.54
N ILE A 5 -15.90 3.72 33.73
CA ILE A 5 -14.61 3.43 33.09
C ILE A 5 -14.78 2.93 31.65
N ASP A 6 -15.97 2.42 31.28
CA ASP A 6 -16.30 1.91 29.95
C ASP A 6 -16.59 3.04 28.96
N ASP A 7 -16.89 4.25 29.44
CA ASP A 7 -17.16 5.43 28.61
C ASP A 7 -15.88 6.21 28.24
N LEU A 8 -14.71 5.78 28.73
CA LEU A 8 -13.43 6.42 28.40
C LEU A 8 -13.00 6.08 26.97
N MET A 9 -12.44 7.07 26.25
CA MET A 9 -11.93 6.89 24.88
C MET A 9 -10.96 5.70 24.75
N PHE A 10 -10.17 5.43 25.80
CA PHE A 10 -9.21 4.33 25.86
C PHE A 10 -9.61 3.24 26.87
N ALA A 11 -10.91 3.09 27.15
CA ALA A 11 -11.44 2.05 28.04
C ALA A 11 -10.88 0.64 27.78
N PRO A 12 -10.65 0.21 26.51
CA PRO A 12 -10.06 -1.11 26.26
C PRO A 12 -8.69 -1.35 26.92
N LEU A 13 -7.89 -0.31 27.18
CA LEU A 13 -6.54 -0.46 27.77
C LEU A 13 -6.56 -0.91 29.24
N VAL A 14 -7.65 -0.63 29.96
CA VAL A 14 -7.79 -0.93 31.41
C VAL A 14 -8.70 -2.13 31.66
N ARG A 15 -9.20 -2.75 30.59
CA ARG A 15 -10.00 -3.98 30.65
C ARG A 15 -9.12 -5.18 30.31
N ARG A 16 -9.48 -6.34 30.88
CA ARG A 16 -8.83 -7.60 30.49
C ARG A 16 -9.18 -7.88 29.03
N HIS A 17 -8.15 -8.05 28.20
CA HIS A 17 -8.34 -8.51 26.82
C HIS A 17 -8.66 -10.02 26.81
N PRO A 18 -9.67 -10.50 26.08
CA PRO A 18 -10.04 -11.92 26.05
C PRO A 18 -9.05 -12.79 25.28
N GLY A 19 -8.33 -12.22 24.30
CA GLY A 19 -7.33 -12.94 23.50
C GLY A 19 -5.96 -13.12 24.17
N VAL A 20 -5.20 -14.08 23.66
CA VAL A 20 -3.82 -14.36 24.06
C VAL A 20 -2.87 -13.87 22.97
N SER A 21 -1.90 -13.04 23.34
CA SER A 21 -0.90 -12.52 22.41
C SER A 21 0.06 -13.61 21.93
N ARG A 22 0.29 -13.61 20.61
CA ARG A 22 1.22 -14.47 19.89
C ARG A 22 2.02 -13.63 18.90
N ARG A 23 3.15 -14.17 18.47
CA ARG A 23 3.95 -13.60 17.37
C ARG A 23 4.53 -14.72 16.52
N SER A 24 4.35 -14.60 15.21
CA SER A 24 5.21 -15.26 14.24
C SER A 24 6.26 -14.27 13.76
N SER A 25 7.52 -14.68 13.73
CA SER A 25 8.61 -13.82 13.28
C SER A 25 9.75 -14.62 12.69
N SER A 26 10.61 -13.91 11.97
CA SER A 26 11.82 -14.42 11.33
C SER A 26 12.96 -14.75 12.31
N TRP A 27 12.71 -14.80 13.64
CA TRP A 27 13.78 -15.02 14.63
C TRP A 27 14.51 -16.36 14.43
N ASP A 28 15.80 -16.35 14.76
CA ASP A 28 16.70 -17.47 14.66
C ASP A 28 16.34 -18.55 15.69
N ARG A 29 15.75 -19.66 15.22
CA ARG A 29 15.25 -20.75 16.08
C ARG A 29 16.34 -21.47 16.88
N THR A 30 17.62 -21.22 16.58
CA THR A 30 18.74 -21.72 17.39
C THR A 30 19.02 -20.86 18.63
N GLY A 31 18.43 -19.66 18.71
CA GLY A 31 18.77 -18.63 19.70
C GLY A 31 19.95 -17.74 19.28
N GLY A 32 20.38 -17.83 18.03
CA GLY A 32 21.38 -16.94 17.43
C GLY A 32 20.81 -15.58 17.02
N ASN A 33 21.41 -14.95 16.02
CA ASN A 33 21.09 -13.58 15.58
C ASN A 33 20.87 -13.49 14.05
N LEU A 34 20.67 -14.64 13.37
CA LEU A 34 20.26 -14.66 11.96
C LEU A 34 18.73 -14.56 11.88
N ASP A 35 18.18 -13.46 12.40
CA ASP A 35 16.74 -13.25 12.61
C ASP A 35 15.97 -12.86 11.33
N PHE A 36 16.39 -13.38 10.17
CA PHE A 36 15.77 -13.13 8.88
C PHE A 36 15.44 -14.44 8.15
N VAL A 37 14.50 -14.36 7.21
CA VAL A 37 14.26 -15.41 6.22
C VAL A 37 14.84 -15.01 4.86
N ARG A 38 15.20 -16.00 4.04
CA ARG A 38 15.54 -15.82 2.64
C ARG A 38 14.34 -16.19 1.78
N VAL A 39 14.04 -15.38 0.77
CA VAL A 39 13.00 -15.67 -0.22
C VAL A 39 13.67 -15.76 -1.59
N GLU A 40 13.96 -16.99 -2.02
CA GLU A 40 14.63 -17.26 -3.29
C GLU A 40 13.75 -16.90 -4.50
N PRO A 41 14.32 -16.66 -5.69
CA PRO A 41 13.56 -16.34 -6.90
C PRO A 41 12.42 -17.31 -7.17
N GLY A 42 11.21 -16.78 -7.43
CA GLY A 42 10.00 -17.58 -7.72
C GLY A 42 9.46 -18.39 -6.53
N SER A 43 10.07 -18.27 -5.35
CA SER A 43 9.64 -19.00 -4.16
C SER A 43 8.65 -18.21 -3.31
N THR A 44 7.94 -18.93 -2.44
CA THR A 44 7.02 -18.34 -1.45
C THR A 44 7.44 -18.78 -0.05
N VAL A 45 7.46 -17.83 0.88
CA VAL A 45 7.66 -18.09 2.31
C VAL A 45 6.38 -17.83 3.08
N THR A 46 6.12 -18.67 4.09
CA THR A 46 5.01 -18.50 5.03
C THR A 46 5.46 -17.61 6.19
N LEU A 47 4.74 -16.52 6.43
CA LEU A 47 4.92 -15.65 7.59
C LEU A 47 4.05 -16.08 8.77
N LEU A 48 2.84 -16.58 8.49
CA LEU A 48 1.89 -17.09 9.50
C LEU A 48 1.11 -18.25 8.89
N ASP A 49 0.95 -19.34 9.64
CA ASP A 49 0.00 -20.43 9.40
C ASP A 49 -0.59 -20.80 10.77
N GLU A 50 -1.69 -20.14 11.12
CA GLU A 50 -2.36 -20.27 12.41
C GLU A 50 -3.73 -20.93 12.25
N ARG A 51 -4.11 -21.76 13.23
CA ARG A 51 -5.39 -22.47 13.27
C ARG A 51 -6.23 -22.00 14.45
N GLY A 52 -7.54 -21.96 14.26
CA GLY A 52 -8.51 -21.46 15.23
C GLY A 52 -8.79 -19.97 15.08
N PRO A 53 -9.70 -19.42 15.91
CA PRO A 53 -10.11 -18.03 15.82
C PRO A 53 -9.04 -17.10 16.38
N GLY A 54 -8.86 -15.97 15.72
CA GLY A 54 -7.87 -14.97 16.08
C GLY A 54 -7.99 -13.66 15.31
N CYS A 55 -7.01 -12.79 15.51
CA CYS A 55 -6.91 -11.53 14.80
C CYS A 55 -5.44 -11.14 14.68
N VAL A 56 -4.94 -10.94 13.45
CA VAL A 56 -3.68 -10.22 13.25
C VAL A 56 -3.90 -8.78 13.68
N THR A 57 -2.94 -8.22 14.40
CA THR A 57 -3.03 -6.88 15.01
C THR A 57 -1.91 -5.97 14.54
N HIS A 58 -0.80 -6.55 14.06
CA HIS A 58 0.30 -5.80 13.50
C HIS A 58 1.10 -6.66 12.53
N LEU A 59 1.55 -6.02 11.45
CA LEU A 59 2.53 -6.56 10.51
C LEU A 59 3.73 -5.63 10.47
N TYR A 60 4.92 -6.21 10.62
CA TYR A 60 6.19 -5.53 10.42
C TYR A 60 6.98 -6.25 9.33
N CYS A 61 7.62 -5.48 8.44
CA CYS A 61 8.60 -5.99 7.48
C CYS A 61 9.78 -5.02 7.36
N ALA A 62 10.97 -5.57 7.13
CA ALA A 62 12.15 -4.80 6.75
C ALA A 62 13.06 -5.63 5.85
N MET A 63 13.72 -4.95 4.91
CA MET A 63 14.75 -5.50 4.03
C MET A 63 16.02 -4.64 4.14
N VAL A 64 17.18 -5.26 3.89
CA VAL A 64 18.47 -4.55 3.94
C VAL A 64 19.03 -4.34 2.54
N GLY A 65 19.07 -3.08 2.12
CA GLY A 65 19.51 -2.66 0.80
C GLY A 65 18.68 -3.24 -0.36
N PRO A 66 17.34 -3.32 -0.27
CA PRO A 66 16.52 -3.88 -1.36
C PRO A 66 16.73 -3.14 -2.69
N ASP A 67 16.56 -3.82 -3.82
CA ASP A 67 16.34 -3.10 -5.09
C ASP A 67 15.01 -2.32 -4.98
N ILE A 68 14.87 -1.16 -5.62
CA ILE A 68 13.57 -0.46 -5.68
C ILE A 68 12.47 -1.39 -6.22
N THR A 69 12.82 -2.32 -7.13
CA THR A 69 11.87 -3.30 -7.67
C THR A 69 11.44 -4.35 -6.65
N ASP A 70 12.24 -4.65 -5.61
CA ASP A 70 11.89 -5.65 -4.58
C ASP A 70 10.54 -5.32 -3.91
N HIS A 71 10.21 -4.03 -3.79
CA HIS A 71 8.96 -3.55 -3.22
C HIS A 71 7.72 -3.95 -4.03
N ARG A 72 7.87 -4.16 -5.35
CA ARG A 72 6.79 -4.64 -6.23
C ARG A 72 6.94 -6.09 -6.70
N ASP A 73 8.15 -6.65 -6.59
CA ASP A 73 8.42 -8.06 -6.86
C ASP A 73 7.98 -8.97 -5.69
N ALA A 74 7.99 -8.47 -4.45
CA ALA A 74 7.46 -9.18 -3.29
C ALA A 74 5.93 -9.04 -3.21
N ILE A 75 5.19 -10.15 -3.29
CA ILE A 75 3.73 -10.14 -3.21
C ILE A 75 3.26 -10.70 -1.88
N LEU A 76 2.59 -9.86 -1.09
CA LEU A 76 1.91 -10.25 0.14
C LEU A 76 0.57 -10.90 -0.20
N ARG A 77 0.35 -12.10 0.34
CA ARG A 77 -0.96 -12.76 0.31
C ARG A 77 -1.45 -13.16 1.68
N CYS A 78 -2.73 -12.91 1.93
CA CYS A 78 -3.42 -13.40 3.13
C CYS A 78 -4.66 -14.20 2.73
N HIS A 79 -4.78 -15.41 3.26
CA HIS A 79 -5.95 -16.26 3.16
C HIS A 79 -6.56 -16.40 4.55
N TRP A 80 -7.88 -16.24 4.61
CA TRP A 80 -8.65 -16.38 5.83
C TRP A 80 -9.56 -17.58 5.71
N ASP A 81 -9.75 -18.31 6.80
CA ASP A 81 -10.77 -19.34 6.95
C ASP A 81 -10.74 -20.49 5.91
N GLY A 82 -9.57 -20.77 5.33
CA GLY A 82 -9.40 -21.83 4.33
C GLY A 82 -9.85 -21.44 2.94
N GLU A 83 -10.06 -20.15 2.69
CA GLU A 83 -10.37 -19.65 1.35
C GLU A 83 -9.24 -19.98 0.35
N ALA A 84 -9.61 -20.59 -0.77
CA ALA A 84 -8.66 -20.93 -1.83
C ALA A 84 -8.06 -19.69 -2.50
N SER A 85 -8.85 -18.61 -2.63
CA SER A 85 -8.38 -17.33 -3.18
C SER A 85 -7.97 -16.38 -2.05
N PRO A 86 -6.86 -15.65 -2.19
CA PRO A 86 -6.44 -14.70 -1.17
C PRO A 86 -7.47 -13.57 -0.99
N SER A 87 -7.64 -13.12 0.24
CA SER A 87 -8.41 -11.91 0.59
C SER A 87 -7.55 -10.65 0.57
N VAL A 88 -6.22 -10.80 0.71
CA VAL A 88 -5.23 -9.76 0.45
C VAL A 88 -4.30 -10.26 -0.64
N GLU A 89 -4.15 -9.53 -1.75
CA GLU A 89 -3.14 -9.80 -2.79
C GLU A 89 -2.61 -8.46 -3.33
N VAL A 90 -1.40 -8.11 -2.92
CA VAL A 90 -0.82 -6.77 -3.11
C VAL A 90 0.71 -6.88 -3.18
N PRO A 91 1.39 -6.04 -3.98
CA PRO A 91 2.83 -5.88 -3.80
C PRO A 91 3.13 -5.31 -2.41
N LEU A 92 4.22 -5.80 -1.80
CA LEU A 92 4.54 -5.58 -0.39
C LEU A 92 4.75 -4.11 -0.10
N GLY A 93 5.46 -3.39 -0.96
CA GLY A 93 5.70 -1.96 -0.81
C GLY A 93 4.41 -1.14 -0.84
N ASP A 94 3.58 -1.35 -1.86
CA ASP A 94 2.33 -0.63 -2.08
C ASP A 94 1.35 -0.87 -0.91
N PHE A 95 1.32 -2.07 -0.30
CA PHE A 95 0.54 -2.34 0.92
C PHE A 95 0.89 -1.40 2.08
N PHE A 96 2.16 -1.04 2.24
CA PHE A 96 2.63 -0.12 3.28
C PHE A 96 2.69 1.35 2.81
N GLY A 97 2.21 1.65 1.60
CA GLY A 97 2.23 2.99 1.02
C GLY A 97 3.59 3.44 0.48
N LEU A 98 4.48 2.51 0.09
CA LEU A 98 5.70 2.85 -0.66
C LEU A 98 5.37 3.09 -2.14
N CYS A 99 4.78 4.25 -2.43
CA CYS A 99 4.31 4.59 -3.77
C CYS A 99 5.46 4.57 -4.79
N HIS A 100 5.25 3.90 -5.92
CA HIS A 100 6.21 3.74 -7.01
C HIS A 100 7.57 3.16 -6.59
N GLY A 101 7.60 2.40 -5.49
CA GLY A 101 8.84 1.91 -4.87
C GLY A 101 9.74 3.02 -4.33
N ARG A 102 9.28 4.28 -4.32
CA ARG A 102 10.01 5.42 -3.77
C ARG A 102 9.81 5.45 -2.26
N VAL A 103 10.91 5.42 -1.53
CA VAL A 103 10.82 5.45 -0.08
C VAL A 103 10.65 6.88 0.39
N ARG A 104 9.48 7.13 0.96
CA ARG A 104 9.15 8.32 1.75
C ARG A 104 8.83 7.86 3.17
N ARG A 105 9.47 8.51 4.15
CA ARG A 105 9.14 8.25 5.56
C ARG A 105 7.86 8.99 5.86
N PHE A 106 6.86 8.30 6.38
CA PHE A 106 5.62 8.92 6.81
C PHE A 106 4.98 8.13 7.94
N GLN A 107 4.16 8.81 8.71
CA GLN A 107 3.38 8.23 9.80
C GLN A 107 1.90 8.50 9.54
N SER A 108 1.09 7.47 9.71
CA SER A 108 -0.36 7.56 9.67
C SER A 108 -0.95 6.61 10.74
N ALA A 109 -2.28 6.58 10.87
CA ALA A 109 -2.96 5.71 11.83
C ALA A 109 -2.86 4.23 11.45
N MET A 110 -2.85 3.89 10.16
CA MET A 110 -2.95 2.49 9.71
C MET A 110 -1.61 1.92 9.23
N VAL A 111 -0.75 2.74 8.63
CA VAL A 111 0.58 2.31 8.17
C VAL A 111 1.65 3.36 8.50
N SER A 112 2.90 2.93 8.63
CA SER A 112 4.04 3.85 8.76
C SER A 112 5.30 3.27 8.14
N VAL A 113 6.09 4.16 7.55
CA VAL A 113 7.43 3.87 7.00
C VAL A 113 8.44 4.59 7.89
N ASN A 114 9.02 3.85 8.81
CA ASN A 114 9.95 4.36 9.82
C ASN A 114 11.40 4.33 9.32
N PRO A 115 12.25 5.25 9.80
CA PRO A 115 13.66 5.26 9.44
C PRO A 115 14.37 3.98 9.92
N GLY A 116 15.30 3.49 9.10
CA GLY A 116 16.35 2.56 9.51
C GLY A 116 17.72 3.07 9.07
N MET A 117 18.69 2.16 8.96
CA MET A 117 19.94 2.42 8.23
C MET A 117 19.59 2.99 6.85
N GLY A 118 20.32 3.96 6.28
CA GLY A 118 19.89 4.70 5.07
C GLY A 118 19.44 3.89 3.84
N ALA A 119 19.68 2.58 3.85
CA ALA A 119 19.25 1.59 2.87
C ALA A 119 18.25 0.54 3.41
N SER A 120 17.57 0.81 4.52
CA SER A 120 16.66 -0.10 5.22
C SER A 120 15.56 0.70 5.91
N PHE A 121 14.33 0.21 5.84
CA PHE A 121 13.17 0.92 6.37
C PHE A 121 12.24 -0.05 7.09
N GLY A 122 11.67 0.40 8.20
CA GLY A 122 10.71 -0.37 8.98
C GLY A 122 9.30 -0.10 8.47
N LEU A 123 8.70 -1.10 7.83
CA LEU A 123 7.34 -1.02 7.29
C LEU A 123 6.38 -1.60 8.33
N ASN A 124 5.40 -0.81 8.79
CA ASN A 124 4.48 -1.21 9.85
C ASN A 124 3.04 -0.99 9.39
N ALA A 125 2.16 -1.94 9.70
CA ALA A 125 0.72 -1.87 9.45
C ALA A 125 -0.07 -2.34 10.66
N TYR A 126 -1.17 -1.64 10.97
CA TYR A 126 -1.94 -1.79 12.21
C TYR A 126 -3.42 -2.15 11.96
N PHE A 127 -3.76 -2.63 10.76
CA PHE A 127 -5.09 -3.13 10.47
C PHE A 127 -5.40 -4.39 11.31
N PRO A 128 -6.52 -4.43 12.04
CA PRO A 128 -7.02 -5.68 12.60
C PRO A 128 -7.41 -6.62 11.46
N MET A 129 -6.91 -7.86 11.42
CA MET A 129 -7.29 -8.85 10.40
C MET A 129 -7.85 -10.09 11.10
N PRO A 130 -9.16 -10.12 11.38
CA PRO A 130 -9.79 -11.27 12.03
C PRO A 130 -9.77 -12.51 11.15
N PHE A 131 -9.68 -13.68 11.76
CA PHE A 131 -9.83 -14.99 11.13
C PHE A 131 -10.53 -15.93 12.11
N GLY A 132 -11.46 -16.75 11.63
CA GLY A 132 -12.31 -17.62 12.43
C GLY A 132 -11.78 -19.05 12.57
N SER A 133 -11.22 -19.63 11.51
CA SER A 133 -10.71 -21.01 11.53
C SER A 133 -9.23 -21.13 11.17
N GLU A 134 -8.70 -20.25 10.31
CA GLU A 134 -7.28 -20.23 9.97
C GLU A 134 -6.84 -18.89 9.37
N ALA A 135 -5.57 -18.58 9.55
CA ALA A 135 -4.87 -17.50 8.86
C ALA A 135 -3.61 -18.03 8.21
N LEU A 136 -3.49 -17.84 6.90
CA LEU A 136 -2.27 -18.09 6.13
C LEU A 136 -1.78 -16.78 5.52
N VAL A 137 -0.61 -16.32 5.95
CA VAL A 137 0.05 -15.11 5.43
C VAL A 137 1.37 -15.52 4.78
N THR A 138 1.58 -15.10 3.54
CA THR A 138 2.75 -15.48 2.74
C THR A 138 3.34 -14.31 1.97
N ILE A 139 4.63 -14.39 1.65
CA ILE A 139 5.30 -13.52 0.67
C ILE A 139 5.85 -14.38 -0.47
N GLU A 140 5.44 -14.08 -1.70
CA GLU A 140 6.03 -14.60 -2.93
C GLU A 140 7.08 -13.62 -3.46
N ASN A 141 8.25 -14.11 -3.85
CA ASN A 141 9.22 -13.33 -4.61
C ASN A 141 9.07 -13.62 -6.11
N ARG A 142 8.54 -12.67 -6.87
CA ARG A 142 8.38 -12.78 -8.33
C ARG A 142 9.62 -12.38 -9.13
N SER A 143 10.68 -11.93 -8.47
CA SER A 143 11.92 -11.54 -9.14
C SER A 143 12.76 -12.73 -9.59
N ASP A 144 13.79 -12.42 -10.36
CA ASP A 144 14.87 -13.32 -10.77
C ASP A 144 16.06 -13.31 -9.79
N ARG A 145 15.93 -12.63 -8.65
CA ARG A 145 16.97 -12.45 -7.64
C ARG A 145 16.46 -12.84 -6.25
N VAL A 146 17.34 -13.04 -5.29
CA VAL A 146 16.92 -13.22 -3.89
C VAL A 146 16.32 -11.91 -3.39
N LEU A 147 15.19 -11.98 -2.68
CA LEU A 147 14.52 -10.79 -2.15
C LEU A 147 15.32 -10.17 -1.00
N GLY A 148 15.36 -8.85 -0.92
CA GLY A 148 15.94 -8.13 0.22
C GLY A 148 17.40 -7.76 0.02
N GLY A 149 17.72 -7.30 -1.19
CA GLY A 149 19.02 -6.71 -1.52
C GLY A 149 20.18 -7.71 -1.61
N PRO A 150 21.43 -7.22 -1.65
CA PRO A 150 22.63 -8.05 -1.76
C PRO A 150 22.78 -9.12 -0.66
N LEU A 151 22.18 -8.89 0.51
CA LEU A 151 22.21 -9.83 1.62
C LEU A 151 21.09 -10.88 1.55
N GLY A 152 20.02 -10.61 0.78
CA GLY A 152 18.89 -11.52 0.61
C GLY A 152 18.09 -11.72 1.91
N CYS A 153 17.93 -10.66 2.70
CA CYS A 153 17.37 -10.75 4.05
C CYS A 153 16.01 -10.07 4.16
N LEU A 154 15.01 -10.83 4.61
CA LEU A 154 13.70 -10.32 5.00
C LEU A 154 13.46 -10.55 6.50
N TRP A 155 13.30 -9.47 7.26
CA TRP A 155 12.81 -9.51 8.63
C TRP A 155 11.30 -9.30 8.64
N TYR A 156 10.58 -10.07 9.45
CA TYR A 156 9.15 -9.85 9.63
C TYR A 156 8.69 -10.15 11.05
N HIS A 157 7.65 -9.43 11.50
CA HIS A 157 6.81 -9.83 12.62
C HIS A 157 5.34 -9.85 12.17
N VAL A 158 4.61 -10.85 12.63
CA VAL A 158 3.15 -10.92 12.60
C VAL A 158 2.68 -11.08 14.04
N GLU A 159 2.19 -10.01 14.64
CA GLU A 159 1.58 -10.02 15.96
C GLU A 159 0.09 -10.29 15.82
N TYR A 160 -0.39 -11.28 16.57
CA TYR A 160 -1.77 -11.69 16.52
C TYR A 160 -2.28 -12.13 17.88
N LEU A 161 -3.60 -12.17 17.99
CA LEU A 161 -4.30 -12.72 19.13
C LEU A 161 -4.94 -14.04 18.73
N THR A 162 -4.90 -15.02 19.62
CA THR A 162 -5.71 -16.24 19.54
C THR A 162 -6.86 -16.13 20.53
N PHE A 163 -8.03 -16.67 20.16
CA PHE A 163 -9.22 -16.70 20.99
C PHE A 163 -9.62 -18.15 21.30
N ASP A 164 -10.18 -18.38 22.49
CA ASP A 164 -10.74 -19.69 22.84
C ASP A 164 -12.16 -19.85 22.25
N GLU A 165 -12.90 -18.75 22.14
CA GLU A 165 -14.26 -18.73 21.61
C GLU A 165 -14.27 -18.35 20.12
N PRO A 166 -15.22 -18.89 19.33
CA PRO A 166 -15.41 -18.50 17.94
C PRO A 166 -15.67 -16.99 17.79
N LEU A 167 -15.26 -16.43 16.65
CA LEU A 167 -15.66 -15.08 16.28
C LEU A 167 -17.18 -15.00 16.11
N THR A 168 -17.76 -13.84 16.40
CA THR A 168 -19.17 -13.60 16.15
C THR A 168 -19.47 -13.61 14.65
N SER A 169 -20.69 -14.02 14.27
CA SER A 169 -21.08 -14.20 12.87
C SER A 169 -21.06 -12.91 12.03
N ASP A 170 -21.06 -11.74 12.68
CA ASP A 170 -20.96 -10.42 12.08
C ASP A 170 -19.52 -9.90 11.97
N THR A 171 -18.51 -10.66 12.43
CA THR A 171 -17.11 -10.28 12.26
C THR A 171 -16.68 -10.39 10.80
N LEU A 172 -16.34 -9.26 10.18
CA LEU A 172 -15.88 -9.18 8.80
C LEU A 172 -14.43 -9.63 8.64
N ARG A 173 -13.98 -9.82 7.40
CA ARG A 173 -12.59 -10.13 7.06
C ARG A 173 -11.92 -8.96 6.37
N PHE A 174 -10.66 -8.75 6.69
CA PHE A 174 -9.83 -7.72 6.08
C PHE A 174 -9.42 -8.11 4.66
N HIS A 175 -9.48 -7.16 3.75
CA HIS A 175 -9.09 -7.31 2.37
C HIS A 175 -8.25 -6.13 1.92
N ALA A 176 -7.33 -6.41 1.00
CA ALA A 176 -6.62 -5.38 0.26
C ALA A 176 -6.27 -5.87 -1.15
N SER A 177 -6.39 -5.00 -2.14
CA SER A 177 -6.17 -5.36 -3.54
C SER A 177 -5.50 -4.22 -4.28
N TYR A 178 -4.50 -4.58 -5.08
CA TYR A 178 -3.80 -3.66 -5.96
C TYR A 178 -4.48 -3.60 -7.33
N ARG A 179 -4.60 -2.40 -7.90
CA ARG A 179 -5.08 -2.18 -9.27
C ARG A 179 -4.17 -1.17 -9.97
N GLN A 180 -4.09 -1.27 -11.29
CA GLN A 180 -3.38 -0.29 -12.11
C GLN A 180 -4.02 -0.10 -13.48
N GLU A 181 -3.85 1.08 -14.06
CA GLU A 181 -4.17 1.44 -15.43
C GLU A 181 -3.07 2.38 -15.94
N ARG A 182 -2.25 1.91 -16.89
CA ARG A 182 -0.95 2.52 -17.23
C ARG A 182 -0.71 2.54 -18.75
N PRO A 183 -0.97 3.65 -19.45
CA PRO A 183 -1.68 4.84 -18.99
C PRO A 183 -3.19 4.64 -18.99
N THR A 184 -3.89 5.53 -18.30
CA THR A 184 -5.33 5.77 -18.47
C THR A 184 -5.64 6.26 -19.89
N THR A 185 -6.84 5.94 -20.39
CA THR A 185 -7.28 6.37 -21.73
C THR A 185 -8.19 7.60 -21.62
N PRO A 186 -7.82 8.75 -22.22
CA PRO A 186 -8.68 9.93 -22.23
C PRO A 186 -10.05 9.64 -22.86
N ALA A 187 -11.12 10.05 -22.17
CA ALA A 187 -12.50 9.88 -22.61
C ALA A 187 -13.03 11.09 -23.40
N CYS A 188 -12.25 12.18 -23.47
CA CYS A 188 -12.63 13.40 -24.18
C CYS A 188 -11.44 14.14 -24.79
N GLU A 189 -11.76 15.06 -25.71
CA GLU A 189 -10.79 15.91 -26.40
C GLU A 189 -11.11 17.40 -26.18
N PRO A 190 -10.09 18.27 -26.04
CA PRO A 190 -8.67 17.93 -26.12
C PRO A 190 -8.17 17.27 -24.84
N ALA A 191 -7.40 16.20 -24.97
CA ALA A 191 -6.79 15.50 -23.84
C ALA A 191 -5.69 16.34 -23.15
N ASN A 192 -5.40 16.02 -21.89
CA ASN A 192 -4.30 16.56 -21.08
C ASN A 192 -4.38 18.09 -20.88
N ILE A 193 -5.57 18.58 -20.52
CA ILE A 193 -5.81 20.00 -20.22
C ILE A 193 -6.34 20.14 -18.80
N GLN A 194 -5.63 20.96 -18.02
CA GLN A 194 -5.95 21.27 -16.62
C GLN A 194 -7.41 21.71 -16.42
N LEU A 195 -7.86 22.78 -17.09
CA LEU A 195 -9.23 23.30 -16.95
C LEU A 195 -10.10 22.87 -18.14
N HIS A 196 -10.40 21.58 -18.20
CA HIS A 196 -11.27 21.03 -19.23
C HIS A 196 -12.74 21.41 -19.00
N ALA A 197 -13.53 21.58 -20.06
CA ALA A 197 -14.96 21.98 -19.99
C ALA A 197 -15.94 20.83 -20.25
N GLY A 198 -15.42 19.60 -20.27
CA GLY A 198 -16.16 18.36 -20.49
C GLY A 198 -17.20 18.11 -19.40
N ARG A 199 -17.95 17.02 -19.56
CA ARG A 199 -18.89 16.55 -18.54
C ARG A 199 -18.77 15.05 -18.47
N ASN A 200 -18.67 14.55 -17.25
CA ASN A 200 -18.82 13.15 -16.94
C ASN A 200 -20.12 12.97 -16.17
N THR A 201 -21.03 12.16 -16.71
CA THR A 201 -22.37 11.97 -16.13
C THR A 201 -22.70 10.50 -15.97
N ASP A 202 -21.68 9.65 -15.88
CA ASP A 202 -21.86 8.21 -15.66
C ASP A 202 -20.71 7.55 -14.89
N GLY A 203 -19.53 8.18 -14.80
CA GLY A 203 -18.35 7.61 -14.15
C GLY A 203 -17.86 6.33 -14.83
N ARG A 204 -18.22 6.11 -16.10
CA ARG A 204 -17.94 4.86 -16.82
C ARG A 204 -16.44 4.67 -17.04
N ASP A 205 -15.78 5.73 -17.52
CA ASP A 205 -14.38 5.72 -17.93
C ASP A 205 -13.41 6.19 -16.82
N ASN A 206 -13.93 6.34 -15.59
CA ASN A 206 -13.13 6.65 -14.41
C ASN A 206 -12.16 5.50 -14.10
N TYR A 207 -11.01 5.84 -13.51
CA TYR A 207 -10.14 4.84 -12.91
C TYR A 207 -10.86 4.17 -11.74
N VAL A 208 -10.90 2.83 -11.75
CA VAL A 208 -11.55 2.04 -10.69
C VAL A 208 -10.49 1.60 -9.68
N ALA A 209 -10.55 2.11 -8.45
CA ALA A 209 -9.64 1.70 -7.36
C ALA A 209 -10.19 0.53 -6.54
N LEU A 210 -11.51 0.41 -6.40
CA LEU A 210 -12.17 -0.72 -5.74
C LEU A 210 -13.46 -1.10 -6.46
N GLU A 211 -13.63 -2.39 -6.68
CA GLU A 211 -14.91 -2.98 -7.04
C GLU A 211 -15.09 -4.26 -6.21
N ALA A 212 -16.16 -4.31 -5.41
CA ALA A 212 -16.43 -5.44 -4.53
C ALA A 212 -17.93 -5.70 -4.44
N VAL A 213 -18.28 -6.99 -4.30
CA VAL A 213 -19.64 -7.48 -4.09
C VAL A 213 -19.70 -8.20 -2.75
N GLY A 214 -20.63 -7.80 -1.91
CA GLY A 214 -20.83 -8.31 -0.57
C GLY A 214 -21.32 -7.21 0.37
N ARG A 215 -21.32 -7.52 1.66
CA ARG A 215 -21.62 -6.56 2.72
C ARG A 215 -20.34 -6.18 3.44
N GLY A 216 -20.06 -4.90 3.58
CA GLY A 216 -18.80 -4.45 4.12
C GLY A 216 -18.65 -2.95 4.25
N HIS A 217 -17.40 -2.52 4.40
CA HIS A 217 -17.03 -1.12 4.36
C HIS A 217 -15.57 -0.92 3.94
N MET A 218 -15.34 0.08 3.09
CA MET A 218 -14.00 0.52 2.72
C MET A 218 -13.41 1.37 3.84
N VAL A 219 -12.13 1.13 4.16
CA VAL A 219 -11.41 1.78 5.27
C VAL A 219 -10.14 2.50 4.83
N GLY A 220 -9.71 2.33 3.59
CA GLY A 220 -8.50 2.98 3.13
C GLY A 220 -8.29 2.92 1.63
N LEU A 221 -7.52 3.89 1.15
CA LEU A 221 -6.99 3.96 -0.20
C LEU A 221 -5.59 4.56 -0.17
N VAL A 222 -4.65 3.90 -0.83
CA VAL A 222 -3.40 4.52 -1.32
C VAL A 222 -3.57 4.68 -2.82
N LEU A 223 -3.35 5.90 -3.33
CA LEU A 223 -3.40 6.22 -4.75
C LEU A 223 -2.03 6.73 -5.21
N GLU A 224 -1.62 6.29 -6.39
CA GLU A 224 -0.34 6.55 -6.99
C GLU A 224 -0.54 7.00 -8.43
N ILE A 225 0.06 8.12 -8.79
CA ILE A 225 -0.06 8.71 -10.12
C ILE A 225 1.35 8.96 -10.67
N ASP A 226 1.61 8.58 -11.92
CA ASP A 226 2.72 9.15 -12.71
C ASP A 226 2.10 10.14 -13.71
N ASN A 227 2.28 11.43 -13.45
CA ASN A 227 1.74 12.49 -14.28
C ASN A 227 2.65 12.72 -15.48
N LEU A 228 2.40 11.95 -16.54
CA LEU A 228 3.11 11.99 -17.81
C LEU A 228 2.79 13.25 -18.63
N ALA A 229 1.57 13.76 -18.48
CA ALA A 229 1.06 14.91 -19.22
C ALA A 229 1.62 16.24 -18.72
N GLY A 230 1.95 16.33 -17.43
CA GLY A 230 2.29 17.58 -16.75
C GLY A 230 1.05 18.46 -16.49
N GLY A 231 1.25 19.59 -15.80
CA GLY A 231 0.15 20.43 -15.34
C GLY A 231 -0.69 19.77 -14.24
N TRP A 232 -1.68 20.49 -13.72
CA TRP A 232 -2.49 19.96 -12.61
C TRP A 232 -3.42 18.85 -13.10
N TYR A 233 -3.15 17.63 -12.62
CA TYR A 233 -3.88 16.40 -12.96
C TYR A 233 -5.09 16.14 -12.05
N GLY A 234 -5.17 16.83 -10.92
CA GLY A 234 -6.03 16.46 -9.80
C GLY A 234 -7.44 17.07 -9.80
N GLU A 235 -7.91 17.66 -10.91
CA GLU A 235 -9.31 18.12 -11.02
C GLU A 235 -10.34 16.97 -11.11
N GLY A 236 -9.90 15.72 -10.95
CA GLY A 236 -10.75 14.55 -11.12
C GLY A 236 -11.59 14.26 -9.88
N ASP A 237 -12.91 14.15 -10.06
CA ASP A 237 -13.82 13.87 -8.95
C ASP A 237 -13.81 12.38 -8.58
N ASP A 238 -13.83 12.05 -7.27
CA ASP A 238 -14.21 10.70 -6.86
C ASP A 238 -15.71 10.49 -7.07
N MET A 239 -16.07 9.32 -7.59
CA MET A 239 -17.45 8.89 -7.78
C MET A 239 -17.57 7.49 -7.20
N VAL A 240 -18.28 7.36 -6.07
CA VAL A 240 -18.43 6.09 -5.36
C VAL A 240 -19.87 5.62 -5.44
N PHE A 241 -20.09 4.55 -6.20
CA PHE A 241 -21.39 3.94 -6.39
C PHE A 241 -21.58 2.83 -5.35
N ILE A 242 -22.59 2.97 -4.50
CA ILE A 242 -22.92 2.01 -3.45
C ILE A 242 -24.22 1.30 -3.80
N ASP A 243 -24.22 -0.03 -3.70
CA ASP A 243 -25.36 -0.90 -3.93
C ASP A 243 -26.06 -0.65 -5.28
N GLU A 244 -27.24 -0.04 -5.28
CA GLU A 244 -28.06 0.24 -6.46
C GLU A 244 -27.85 1.66 -7.02
N ASP A 245 -26.83 2.39 -6.55
CA ASP A 245 -26.51 3.73 -7.01
C ASP A 245 -26.40 3.82 -8.54
N VAL A 246 -26.98 4.89 -9.08
CA VAL A 246 -26.83 5.33 -10.47
C VAL A 246 -26.31 6.76 -10.46
N TRP A 247 -25.96 7.30 -11.63
CA TRP A 247 -25.59 8.72 -11.69
C TRP A 247 -26.76 9.65 -11.28
N PRO A 248 -26.52 10.66 -10.42
CA PRO A 248 -25.28 10.89 -9.67
C PRO A 248 -25.15 9.93 -8.45
N PRO A 249 -23.95 9.41 -8.16
CA PRO A 249 -23.74 8.50 -7.04
C PRO A 249 -24.02 9.16 -5.69
N SER A 250 -24.22 8.34 -4.65
CA SER A 250 -24.44 8.83 -3.29
C SER A 250 -23.23 9.58 -2.71
N ILE A 251 -22.02 9.32 -3.24
CA ILE A 251 -20.79 10.04 -2.91
C ILE A 251 -20.15 10.53 -4.19
N HIS A 252 -19.97 11.85 -4.26
CA HIS A 252 -19.35 12.54 -5.38
C HIS A 252 -18.45 13.65 -4.85
N GLY A 253 -17.19 13.66 -5.27
CA GLY A 253 -16.17 14.62 -4.88
C GLY A 253 -16.16 15.91 -5.68
N THR A 254 -15.04 16.62 -5.55
CA THR A 254 -14.76 17.91 -6.20
C THR A 254 -13.34 18.03 -6.77
N GLY A 255 -12.52 16.99 -6.61
CA GLY A 255 -11.12 16.99 -6.98
C GLY A 255 -10.33 15.94 -6.19
N THR A 256 -9.25 15.46 -6.79
CA THR A 256 -8.38 14.42 -6.23
C THR A 256 -7.74 14.90 -4.93
N GLU A 257 -7.29 16.15 -4.86
CA GLU A 257 -6.66 16.66 -3.64
C GLU A 257 -7.60 16.69 -2.46
N GLU A 258 -8.87 17.05 -2.66
CA GLU A 258 -9.83 17.11 -1.56
C GLU A 258 -10.11 15.72 -1.01
N VAL A 259 -10.14 14.70 -1.87
CA VAL A 259 -10.26 13.29 -1.43
C VAL A 259 -9.19 12.97 -0.41
N PHE A 260 -7.94 13.39 -0.63
CA PHE A 260 -6.80 13.07 0.23
C PHE A 260 -6.48 14.16 1.26
N GLY A 261 -7.44 15.06 1.52
CA GLY A 261 -7.37 16.09 2.56
C GLY A 261 -6.38 17.22 2.25
N GLY A 262 -6.05 17.41 0.98
CA GLY A 262 -5.29 18.54 0.47
C GLY A 262 -6.21 19.72 0.16
N GLY A 263 -5.65 20.72 -0.51
CA GLY A 263 -6.43 21.79 -1.11
C GLY A 263 -5.60 22.54 -2.14
N ALA A 264 -6.26 22.94 -3.23
CA ALA A 264 -5.72 23.79 -4.28
C ALA A 264 -4.32 23.35 -4.77
N CYS A 265 -4.26 22.20 -5.43
CA CYS A 265 -3.05 21.70 -6.10
C CYS A 265 -1.80 21.61 -5.18
N PRO A 266 -1.75 20.67 -4.20
CA PRO A 266 -0.63 20.58 -3.26
C PRO A 266 0.73 20.39 -3.95
N THR A 267 1.73 21.19 -3.56
CA THR A 267 3.11 21.11 -4.05
C THR A 267 4.12 20.68 -2.99
N GLU A 268 3.66 20.42 -1.77
CA GLU A 268 4.52 20.07 -0.63
C GLU A 268 4.06 18.75 0.00
N GLU A 269 5.03 17.89 0.35
CA GLU A 269 4.76 16.62 1.01
C GLU A 269 4.23 16.85 2.44
N TYR A 270 3.17 16.14 2.83
CA TYR A 270 2.66 16.14 4.19
C TYR A 270 2.06 14.78 4.58
N CYS A 271 2.02 14.51 5.88
CA CYS A 271 1.37 13.33 6.43
C CYS A 271 0.60 13.66 7.70
N GLY A 272 -0.61 13.12 7.81
CA GLY A 272 -1.45 13.17 8.99
C GLY A 272 -1.95 11.78 9.38
N PRO A 273 -2.70 11.65 10.49
CA PRO A 273 -3.18 10.35 10.92
C PRO A 273 -4.08 9.66 9.90
N TYR A 274 -4.90 10.40 9.15
CA TYR A 274 -5.93 9.84 8.26
C TYR A 274 -5.74 10.17 6.79
N SER A 275 -4.90 11.14 6.43
CA SER A 275 -4.61 11.42 5.02
C SER A 275 -3.27 12.12 4.83
N GLY A 276 -2.77 12.11 3.59
CA GLY A 276 -1.53 12.78 3.24
C GLY A 276 -1.14 12.67 1.76
N PHE A 277 -0.28 13.59 1.34
CA PHE A 277 0.50 13.51 0.10
C PHE A 277 1.96 13.28 0.51
N HIS A 278 2.36 12.02 0.65
CA HIS A 278 3.68 11.70 1.19
C HIS A 278 4.77 11.56 0.11
N LEU A 279 4.39 11.56 -1.17
CA LEU A 279 5.30 11.62 -2.32
C LEU A 279 4.82 12.70 -3.29
N ILE A 280 5.64 13.73 -3.50
CA ILE A 280 5.49 14.70 -4.59
C ILE A 280 6.87 14.84 -5.23
N GLU A 281 7.04 14.34 -6.44
CA GLU A 281 8.33 14.37 -7.12
C GLU A 281 8.69 15.77 -7.61
N ASN A 282 7.76 16.46 -8.28
CA ASN A 282 8.00 17.79 -8.84
C ASN A 282 6.92 18.80 -8.45
N PRO A 283 7.29 20.06 -8.13
CA PRO A 283 6.34 21.11 -7.78
C PRO A 283 5.53 21.64 -8.96
N ASP A 284 5.89 21.28 -10.20
CA ASP A 284 5.12 21.58 -11.41
C ASP A 284 4.07 20.50 -11.74
N PHE A 285 3.84 19.60 -10.77
CA PHE A 285 2.89 18.48 -10.80
C PHE A 285 3.27 17.32 -11.72
N SER A 286 4.37 17.40 -12.47
CA SER A 286 4.82 16.30 -13.33
C SER A 286 5.44 15.14 -12.53
N GLY A 287 5.41 13.95 -13.11
CA GLY A 287 6.05 12.76 -12.53
C GLY A 287 5.28 12.17 -11.36
N LEU A 288 6.02 11.58 -10.42
CA LEU A 288 5.45 10.67 -9.42
C LEU A 288 4.76 11.40 -8.26
N VAL A 289 3.53 10.97 -7.98
CA VAL A 289 2.76 11.39 -6.80
C VAL A 289 2.20 10.18 -6.07
N GLY A 290 2.23 10.23 -4.74
CA GLY A 290 1.66 9.23 -3.85
C GLY A 290 0.88 9.88 -2.73
N MET A 291 -0.34 9.39 -2.50
CA MET A 291 -1.28 9.92 -1.53
C MET A 291 -2.07 8.80 -0.87
N TYR A 292 -2.60 9.07 0.33
CA TYR A 292 -3.42 8.10 1.06
C TYR A 292 -4.55 8.75 1.82
N ARG A 293 -5.64 7.99 2.01
CA ARG A 293 -6.74 8.30 2.92
C ARG A 293 -7.15 7.03 3.68
N TRP A 294 -7.37 7.17 4.97
CA TRP A 294 -7.90 6.16 5.87
C TRP A 294 -9.31 6.56 6.30
N TYR A 295 -10.32 5.92 5.70
CA TYR A 295 -11.74 6.02 6.06
C TYR A 295 -12.03 5.25 7.37
N VAL A 296 -11.23 5.50 8.41
CA VAL A 296 -11.34 4.83 9.72
C VAL A 296 -12.38 5.51 10.60
N PRO A 297 -12.37 6.85 10.79
CA PRO A 297 -13.45 7.53 11.50
C PRO A 297 -14.75 7.61 10.68
N ASP A 298 -14.66 7.47 9.36
CA ASP A 298 -15.73 7.63 8.38
C ASP A 298 -15.74 6.52 7.29
N PRO A 299 -15.89 5.22 7.63
CA PRO A 299 -15.90 4.14 6.64
C PRO A 299 -16.99 4.28 5.58
N ILE A 300 -16.69 3.94 4.33
CA ILE A 300 -17.71 3.90 3.26
C ILE A 300 -18.41 2.53 3.31
N VAL A 301 -19.64 2.51 3.81
CA VAL A 301 -20.43 1.31 4.07
C VAL A 301 -21.24 0.89 2.85
N PHE A 302 -21.31 -0.42 2.58
CA PHE A 302 -22.10 -0.99 1.49
C PHE A 302 -22.75 -2.33 1.92
N ASP A 303 -23.94 -2.62 1.41
CA ASP A 303 -24.72 -3.81 1.78
C ASP A 303 -24.64 -4.94 0.74
N GLN A 304 -24.52 -4.56 -0.53
CA GLN A 304 -24.52 -5.41 -1.71
C GLN A 304 -23.26 -5.24 -2.55
N SER A 305 -22.83 -4.00 -2.81
CA SER A 305 -21.64 -3.73 -3.61
C SER A 305 -21.09 -2.32 -3.45
N ILE A 306 -19.82 -2.15 -3.79
CA ILE A 306 -19.18 -0.84 -3.91
C ILE A 306 -18.37 -0.80 -5.21
N ARG A 307 -18.44 0.32 -5.91
CA ARG A 307 -17.53 0.71 -6.98
C ARG A 307 -16.96 2.09 -6.67
N TRP A 308 -15.75 2.12 -6.12
CA TRP A 308 -15.01 3.35 -5.84
C TRP A 308 -14.18 3.72 -7.06
N THR A 309 -14.43 4.90 -7.62
CA THR A 309 -13.76 5.38 -8.82
C THR A 309 -13.30 6.83 -8.65
N ILE A 310 -12.34 7.25 -9.46
CA ILE A 310 -11.91 8.65 -9.54
C ILE A 310 -11.61 9.00 -10.99
N GLU A 311 -11.96 10.21 -11.40
CA GLU A 311 -11.59 10.67 -12.74
C GLU A 311 -10.06 10.87 -12.86
N HIS A 312 -9.50 10.57 -14.03
CA HIS A 312 -8.11 10.90 -14.34
C HIS A 312 -8.05 12.30 -14.98
N GLY A 313 -8.13 13.32 -14.12
CA GLY A 313 -8.39 14.71 -14.50
C GLY A 313 -9.84 14.95 -14.92
N HIS A 314 -10.29 16.21 -14.92
CA HIS A 314 -11.71 16.53 -15.11
C HIS A 314 -12.30 15.90 -16.39
N ALA A 315 -13.42 15.19 -16.24
CA ALA A 315 -14.05 14.44 -17.32
C ALA A 315 -13.16 13.38 -17.99
N ASN A 316 -12.22 12.80 -17.23
CA ASN A 316 -11.30 11.75 -17.69
C ASN A 316 -10.46 12.19 -18.89
N ASN A 317 -9.92 13.42 -18.85
CA ASN A 317 -9.21 13.99 -19.98
C ASN A 317 -7.70 13.70 -19.99
N PHE A 318 -7.10 13.21 -18.90
CA PHE A 318 -5.66 12.96 -18.84
C PHE A 318 -5.29 11.52 -19.23
N ALA A 319 -4.10 11.35 -19.81
CA ALA A 319 -3.46 10.07 -20.05
C ALA A 319 -2.26 9.90 -19.11
N ASN A 320 -2.54 9.46 -17.88
CA ASN A 320 -1.54 9.28 -16.82
C ASN A 320 -1.55 7.84 -16.31
N ASP A 321 -0.44 7.38 -15.72
CA ASP A 321 -0.42 6.07 -15.06
C ASP A 321 -1.08 6.19 -13.68
N TYR A 322 -2.07 5.34 -13.41
CA TYR A 322 -2.72 5.23 -12.10
C TYR A 322 -2.46 3.84 -11.53
N SER A 323 -2.12 3.79 -10.25
CA SER A 323 -2.18 2.56 -9.46
C SER A 323 -2.68 2.83 -8.05
N SER A 324 -3.24 1.82 -7.40
CA SER A 324 -3.80 1.99 -6.07
C SER A 324 -3.83 0.68 -5.28
N VAL A 325 -3.88 0.82 -3.96
CA VAL A 325 -4.28 -0.25 -3.04
C VAL A 325 -5.51 0.19 -2.29
N ALA A 326 -6.62 -0.51 -2.50
CA ALA A 326 -7.83 -0.34 -1.71
C ALA A 326 -7.82 -1.30 -0.51
N TYR A 327 -8.31 -0.83 0.64
CA TYR A 327 -8.37 -1.57 1.90
C TYR A 327 -9.81 -1.57 2.42
N TRP A 328 -10.38 -2.73 2.73
CA TRP A 328 -11.76 -2.83 3.18
C TRP A 328 -12.01 -4.06 4.05
N TYR A 329 -13.16 -4.07 4.73
CA TYR A 329 -13.67 -5.24 5.44
C TYR A 329 -14.96 -5.71 4.77
N GLN A 330 -15.14 -7.02 4.63
CA GLN A 330 -16.40 -7.57 4.14
C GLN A 330 -16.68 -8.98 4.65
N ALA A 331 -17.96 -9.36 4.58
CA ALA A 331 -18.44 -10.70 4.91
C ALA A 331 -18.43 -11.60 3.67
N GLY A 332 -17.86 -12.81 3.81
CA GLY A 332 -18.05 -13.93 2.89
C GLY A 332 -17.85 -13.59 1.40
N ARG A 333 -16.67 -13.06 1.05
CA ARG A 333 -16.32 -12.71 -0.33
C ARG A 333 -16.56 -13.91 -1.24
N ARG A 334 -17.31 -13.69 -2.33
CA ARG A 334 -17.71 -14.77 -3.23
C ARG A 334 -16.89 -14.88 -4.51
N ALA A 335 -16.20 -13.81 -4.89
CA ALA A 335 -15.42 -13.73 -6.13
C ALA A 335 -13.93 -13.51 -5.83
N PRO A 336 -12.99 -14.12 -6.57
CA PRO A 336 -11.56 -13.82 -6.46
C PRO A 336 -11.24 -12.33 -6.59
N LEU A 337 -10.08 -11.90 -6.08
CA LEU A 337 -9.60 -10.54 -6.36
C LEU A 337 -9.25 -10.44 -7.85
N GLN A 338 -9.19 -9.22 -8.38
CA GLN A 338 -8.62 -9.01 -9.70
C GLN A 338 -7.18 -9.55 -9.71
N ALA A 339 -6.84 -10.31 -10.75
CA ALA A 339 -5.48 -10.81 -10.88
C ALA A 339 -4.48 -9.66 -10.99
N LEU A 340 -3.39 -9.76 -10.24
CA LEU A 340 -2.27 -8.84 -10.41
C LEU A 340 -1.73 -8.90 -11.85
N PRO A 341 -1.26 -7.77 -12.40
CA PRO A 341 -0.45 -7.76 -13.61
C PRO A 341 0.77 -8.68 -13.47
N ASP A 342 1.37 -9.03 -14.62
CA ASP A 342 2.65 -9.73 -14.60
C ASP A 342 3.76 -8.86 -13.99
N ARG A 343 4.90 -9.50 -13.70
CA ARG A 343 6.03 -8.85 -13.03
C ARG A 343 6.49 -7.59 -13.76
N GLU A 344 6.64 -7.64 -15.08
CA GLU A 344 7.16 -6.50 -15.86
C GLU A 344 6.18 -5.33 -15.86
N ALA A 345 4.88 -5.60 -15.98
CA ALA A 345 3.84 -4.57 -15.90
C ALA A 345 3.70 -3.95 -14.50
N LEU A 346 4.07 -4.68 -13.44
CA LEU A 346 4.09 -4.17 -12.06
C LEU A 346 5.28 -3.24 -11.79
N ARG A 347 6.36 -3.29 -12.59
CA ARG A 347 7.58 -2.53 -12.29
C ARG A 347 7.27 -1.04 -12.12
N PRO A 348 7.82 -0.39 -11.09
CA PRO A 348 7.64 1.05 -10.93
C PRO A 348 8.28 1.81 -12.09
N PRO A 349 7.89 3.06 -12.35
CA PRO A 349 8.61 3.93 -13.27
C PRO A 349 10.08 4.07 -12.86
N LEU A 350 10.99 3.77 -13.79
CA LEU A 350 12.44 3.81 -13.60
C LEU A 350 13.08 4.51 -14.81
N PRO A 351 14.13 5.33 -14.61
CA PRO A 351 14.78 6.01 -15.72
C PRO A 351 15.57 5.02 -16.60
N PRO A 352 15.87 5.37 -17.87
CA PRO A 352 16.61 4.50 -18.78
C PRO A 352 17.98 4.04 -18.26
N ASN A 353 18.65 4.86 -17.44
CA ASN A 353 19.94 4.55 -16.83
C ASN A 353 19.83 3.90 -15.44
N TYR A 354 18.65 3.41 -15.05
CA TYR A 354 18.44 2.86 -13.71
C TYR A 354 19.44 1.77 -13.32
N GLU A 355 19.75 0.84 -14.22
CA GLU A 355 20.67 -0.26 -13.94
C GLU A 355 22.07 0.24 -13.60
N GLU A 356 22.57 1.26 -14.31
CA GLU A 356 23.84 1.91 -14.04
C GLU A 356 23.85 2.56 -12.65
N VAL A 357 22.81 3.33 -12.32
CA VAL A 357 22.69 4.01 -11.02
C VAL A 357 22.58 3.01 -9.88
N ARG A 358 21.79 1.95 -10.05
CA ARG A 358 21.66 0.86 -9.07
C ARG A 358 23.01 0.19 -8.85
N ASP A 359 23.68 -0.22 -9.93
CA ASP A 359 24.94 -0.97 -9.82
C ASP A 359 26.04 -0.11 -9.19
N ALA A 360 26.14 1.18 -9.54
CA ALA A 360 27.06 2.12 -8.91
C ALA A 360 26.73 2.32 -7.41
N THR A 361 25.46 2.50 -7.07
CA THR A 361 25.00 2.66 -5.69
C THR A 361 25.32 1.42 -4.85
N PHE A 362 25.04 0.23 -5.37
CA PHE A 362 25.23 -1.02 -4.65
C PHE A 362 26.71 -1.37 -4.52
N ALA A 363 27.52 -1.08 -5.54
CA ALA A 363 28.97 -1.21 -5.46
C ALA A 363 29.56 -0.25 -4.40
N TYR A 364 29.09 1.00 -4.35
CA TYR A 364 29.50 1.95 -3.33
C TYR A 364 29.14 1.47 -1.93
N MET A 365 27.91 0.99 -1.72
CA MET A 365 27.47 0.45 -0.43
C MET A 365 28.30 -0.75 0.01
N ALA A 366 28.61 -1.66 -0.92
CA ALA A 366 29.44 -2.84 -0.66
C ALA A 366 30.89 -2.47 -0.31
N ALA A 367 31.41 -1.35 -0.81
CA ALA A 367 32.76 -0.87 -0.51
C ALA A 367 32.86 -0.13 0.84
N HIS A 368 31.74 0.30 1.43
CA HIS A 368 31.70 1.13 2.65
C HIS A 368 30.87 0.48 3.77
N THR A 369 30.92 -0.85 3.90
CA THR A 369 30.11 -1.59 4.89
C THR A 369 30.35 -1.20 6.34
N ASP A 370 31.48 -0.58 6.64
CA ASP A 370 31.89 -0.06 7.95
C ASP A 370 31.54 1.42 8.19
N ASP A 371 31.05 2.14 7.17
CA ASP A 371 30.63 3.53 7.26
C ASP A 371 29.15 3.71 6.84
N LEU A 372 28.28 3.63 7.84
CA LEU A 372 26.84 3.80 7.64
C LEU A 372 26.45 5.20 7.17
N SER A 373 27.26 6.23 7.46
CA SER A 373 26.99 7.59 7.01
C SER A 373 27.29 7.74 5.53
N ALA A 374 28.38 7.12 5.06
CA ALA A 374 28.70 7.03 3.64
C ALA A 374 27.61 6.26 2.87
N ILE A 375 27.18 5.10 3.38
CA ILE A 375 26.06 4.34 2.80
C ILE A 375 24.81 5.23 2.69
N ALA A 376 24.43 5.91 3.77
CA ALA A 376 23.24 6.76 3.79
C ALA A 376 23.33 7.93 2.79
N ALA A 377 24.53 8.48 2.57
CA ALA A 377 24.73 9.57 1.63
C ALA A 377 24.34 9.20 0.19
N VAL A 378 24.54 7.95 -0.24
CA VAL A 378 24.19 7.47 -1.58
C VAL A 378 22.83 6.79 -1.62
N SER A 379 22.50 5.97 -0.61
CA SER A 379 21.26 5.19 -0.60
C SER A 379 20.01 6.04 -0.39
N VAL A 380 20.04 7.05 0.47
CA VAL A 380 18.86 7.91 0.72
C VAL A 380 18.36 8.58 -0.57
N PRO A 381 19.19 9.30 -1.36
CA PRO A 381 18.72 9.85 -2.63
C PRO A 381 18.28 8.76 -3.62
N PHE A 382 19.00 7.62 -3.68
CA PHE A 382 18.62 6.50 -4.55
C PHE A 382 17.18 6.02 -4.27
N TYR A 383 16.85 5.70 -3.02
CA TYR A 383 15.51 5.27 -2.65
C TYR A 383 14.47 6.39 -2.74
N ARG A 384 14.88 7.65 -2.66
CA ARG A 384 13.97 8.79 -2.90
C ARG A 384 13.63 8.98 -4.37
N GLY A 385 14.42 8.43 -5.29
CA GLY A 385 14.31 8.65 -6.74
C GLY A 385 15.26 9.73 -7.27
N ASP A 386 16.10 10.33 -6.42
CA ASP A 386 17.07 11.36 -6.78
C ASP A 386 18.33 10.72 -7.41
N PHE A 387 18.15 10.00 -8.52
CA PHE A 387 19.14 9.11 -9.11
C PHE A 387 20.44 9.80 -9.55
N GLU A 388 20.35 11.01 -10.10
CA GLU A 388 21.53 11.81 -10.45
C GLU A 388 22.36 12.18 -9.21
N GLN A 389 21.70 12.53 -8.11
CA GLN A 389 22.37 12.83 -6.85
C GLN A 389 23.01 11.57 -6.25
N ALA A 390 22.34 10.42 -6.33
CA ALA A 390 22.91 9.15 -5.91
C ALA A 390 24.17 8.81 -6.71
N LEU A 391 24.11 8.88 -8.03
CA LEU A 391 25.24 8.59 -8.93
C LEU A 391 26.42 9.53 -8.67
N ALA A 392 26.17 10.84 -8.59
CA ALA A 392 27.21 11.83 -8.31
C ALA A 392 27.90 11.59 -6.95
N ARG A 393 27.17 11.14 -5.93
CA ARG A 393 27.73 10.80 -4.61
C ARG A 393 28.46 9.46 -4.60
N ALA A 394 28.08 8.52 -5.46
CA ALA A 394 28.81 7.28 -5.67
C ALA A 394 30.16 7.50 -6.37
N GLY A 395 30.37 8.68 -6.98
CA GLY A 395 31.60 9.03 -7.69
C GLY A 395 31.71 8.41 -9.07
N ALA A 396 30.56 8.07 -9.68
CA ALA A 396 30.43 7.47 -11.00
C ALA A 396 29.99 8.49 -12.06
#